data_AF-A0A8S9LH57-F1
#
_entry.id   AF-A0A8S9LH57-F1
#
_cell.length_a   1.000
_cell.length_b   1.000
_cell.length_c   1.000
_cell.angle_alpha   90.00
_cell.angle_beta   90.00
_cell.angle_gamma   90.00
#
_symmetry.space_group_name_H-M   'P 1'
#
loop_
_entity.id
_entity.type
_entity.pdbx_description
1 polymer ?
#
loop_
_entity_poly.entity_id
_entity_poly.type
_entity_poly.pdbx_seq_one_letter_code
_entity_poly.pdbx_strand_id
1 'polypeptide(L)'
;MSSFGLVSSQTQYLLSSLLSDKKFTKNYLRENQRRLNNRQRMLVTGLEAIGIGCLKSNAGLFCWVDMRHLLSSKTFEAEMDLWKKIVYEVKLNISPGSSCHCKEPGWFRVCFANMSEETLKLAMKRLKKFVDNGTLSRSCQVGESQSLKSSRKKTTTTVSNWVFRLSFHDRDTEER
;
A
#
# COMPACT_ATOMS: atom_id res chain seq x y z
N MET A 1 18.65 29.42 24.98
CA MET A 1 18.31 28.63 23.77
C MET A 1 17.34 27.55 24.18
N SER A 2 16.19 27.48 23.54
CA SER A 2 15.21 26.43 23.83
C SER A 2 15.79 25.06 23.45
N SER A 3 15.87 24.16 24.43
CA SER A 3 16.51 22.84 24.37
C SER A 3 15.52 21.71 24.03
N PHE A 4 14.27 22.04 23.67
CA PHE A 4 13.16 21.07 23.65
C PHE A 4 13.21 20.01 22.53
N GLY A 5 14.20 20.06 21.64
CA GLY A 5 14.32 19.12 20.51
C GLY A 5 15.76 18.79 20.13
N LEU A 6 16.70 18.89 21.07
CA LEU A 6 18.10 18.56 20.77
C LEU A 6 18.25 17.06 20.48
N VAL A 7 19.07 16.73 19.48
CA VAL A 7 19.44 15.35 19.19
C VAL A 7 20.31 14.82 20.32
N SER A 8 20.08 13.59 20.77
CA SER A 8 20.94 12.91 21.74
C SER A 8 22.41 13.01 21.34
N SER A 9 23.26 13.48 22.25
CA SER A 9 24.71 13.57 22.02
C SER A 9 25.32 12.21 21.66
N GLN A 10 24.78 11.12 22.21
CA GLN A 10 25.18 9.76 21.87
C GLN A 10 24.89 9.44 20.40
N THR A 11 23.70 9.78 19.89
CA THR A 11 23.35 9.61 18.47
C THR A 11 24.21 10.50 17.59
N GLN A 12 24.48 11.74 18.00
CA GLN A 12 25.36 12.64 17.27
C GLN A 12 26.77 12.05 17.13
N TYR A 13 27.35 11.53 18.21
CA TYR A 13 28.69 10.93 18.21
C TYR A 13 28.77 9.66 17.34
N LEU A 14 27.75 8.79 17.44
CA LEU A 14 27.67 7.58 16.62
C LEU A 14 27.58 7.92 15.13
N LEU A 15 26.64 8.81 14.75
CA LEU A 15 26.42 9.16 13.35
C LEU A 15 27.57 10.00 12.79
N SER A 16 28.21 10.87 13.57
CA SER A 16 29.37 11.63 13.10
C SER A 16 30.52 10.69 12.73
N SER A 17 30.77 9.67 13.55
CA SER A 17 31.79 8.65 13.28
C SER A 17 31.45 7.83 12.03
N LEU A 18 30.21 7.35 11.92
CA LEU A 18 29.75 6.54 10.79
C LEU A 18 29.75 7.32 9.46
N LEU A 19 29.27 8.56 9.47
CA LEU A 19 29.13 9.40 8.27
C LEU A 19 30.46 10.05 7.83
N SER A 20 31.45 10.12 8.73
CA SER A 20 32.80 10.58 8.39
C SER A 20 33.60 9.54 7.60
N ASP A 21 33.30 8.25 7.75
CA ASP A 21 33.91 7.18 6.95
C ASP A 21 33.44 7.26 5.48
N LYS A 22 34.33 7.77 4.61
CA LYS A 22 34.09 7.93 3.17
C LYS A 22 34.03 6.61 2.41
N LYS A 23 34.68 5.56 2.91
CA LYS A 23 34.62 4.22 2.30
C LYS A 23 33.25 3.61 2.59
N PHE A 24 32.80 3.68 3.84
CA PHE A 24 31.47 3.22 4.23
C PHE A 24 30.37 3.95 3.46
N THR A 25 30.34 5.28 3.49
CA THR A 25 29.27 6.08 2.86
C THR A 25 29.17 5.86 1.35
N LYS A 26 30.30 5.81 0.63
CA LYS A 26 30.31 5.50 -0.82
C LYS A 26 29.79 4.10 -1.11
N ASN A 27 30.13 3.12 -0.29
CA ASN A 27 29.62 1.76 -0.43
C ASN A 27 28.13 1.68 -0.12
N TYR A 28 27.69 2.29 0.99
CA TYR A 28 26.31 2.31 1.43
C TYR A 28 25.39 2.91 0.36
N LEU A 29 25.73 4.06 -0.22
CA LEU A 29 24.91 4.69 -1.25
C LEU A 29 24.73 3.78 -2.47
N ARG A 30 25.83 3.21 -2.97
CA ARG A 30 25.81 2.30 -4.14
C ARG A 30 24.96 1.06 -3.86
N GLU A 31 25.19 0.43 -2.72
CA GLU A 31 24.54 -0.83 -2.38
C GLU A 31 23.06 -0.63 -2.01
N ASN A 32 22.73 0.48 -1.34
CA ASN A 32 21.36 0.84 -1.02
C ASN A 32 20.55 1.09 -2.31
N GLN A 33 21.10 1.87 -3.27
CA GLN A 33 20.47 2.08 -4.58
C GLN A 33 20.27 0.77 -5.34
N ARG A 34 21.30 -0.10 -5.37
CA ARG A 34 21.22 -1.42 -6.04
C ARG A 34 20.11 -2.29 -5.45
N ARG A 35 20.03 -2.40 -4.12
CA ARG A 35 19.04 -3.24 -3.43
C ARG A 35 17.62 -2.67 -3.57
N LEU A 36 17.45 -1.36 -3.43
CA LEU A 36 16.15 -0.71 -3.62
C LEU A 36 15.64 -0.88 -5.05
N ASN A 37 16.50 -0.70 -6.05
CA ASN A 37 16.15 -0.91 -7.45
C ASN A 37 15.74 -2.36 -7.73
N ASN A 38 16.49 -3.33 -7.21
CA ASN A 38 16.13 -4.75 -7.35
C ASN A 38 14.77 -5.06 -6.73
N ARG A 39 14.52 -4.55 -5.52
CA ARG A 39 13.29 -4.82 -4.79
C ARG A 39 12.08 -4.11 -5.39
N GLN A 40 12.24 -2.89 -5.88
CA GLN A 40 11.23 -2.19 -6.66
C GLN A 40 10.88 -2.97 -7.93
N ARG A 41 11.89 -3.39 -8.71
CA ARG A 41 11.67 -4.17 -9.94
C ARG A 41 10.86 -5.42 -9.66
N MET A 42 11.23 -6.16 -8.62
CA MET A 42 10.53 -7.38 -8.21
C MET A 42 9.04 -7.12 -7.91
N LEU A 43 8.71 -6.05 -7.17
CA LEU A 43 7.33 -5.66 -6.91
C LEU A 43 6.60 -5.30 -8.22
N VAL A 44 7.19 -4.43 -9.04
CA VAL A 44 6.59 -3.96 -10.31
C VAL A 44 6.32 -5.13 -11.24
N THR A 45 7.31 -5.99 -11.50
CA THR A 45 7.14 -7.17 -12.37
C THR A 45 6.09 -8.14 -11.83
N GLY A 46 5.98 -8.28 -10.51
CA GLY A 46 4.96 -9.11 -9.88
C GLY A 46 3.55 -8.57 -10.08
N LEU A 47 3.39 -7.24 -9.97
CA LEU A 47 2.11 -6.56 -10.20
C LEU A 47 1.71 -6.58 -11.68
N GLU A 48 2.65 -6.32 -12.58
CA GLU A 48 2.41 -6.38 -14.03
C GLU A 48 1.97 -7.77 -14.48
N ALA A 49 2.58 -8.83 -13.94
CA ALA A 49 2.22 -10.23 -14.23
C ALA A 49 0.78 -10.59 -13.84
N ILE A 50 0.12 -9.78 -13.00
CA ILE A 50 -1.29 -9.96 -12.60
C ILE A 50 -2.18 -8.83 -13.13
N GLY A 51 -1.72 -8.05 -14.11
CA GLY A 51 -2.49 -7.00 -14.75
C GLY A 51 -2.59 -5.69 -13.97
N ILE A 52 -1.78 -5.49 -12.92
CA ILE A 52 -1.77 -4.27 -12.11
C ILE A 52 -0.58 -3.39 -12.51
N GLY A 53 -0.88 -2.18 -12.99
CA GLY A 53 0.13 -1.20 -13.36
C GLY A 53 0.68 -0.41 -12.17
N CYS A 54 1.85 0.19 -12.35
CA CYS A 54 2.44 1.15 -11.41
C CYS A 54 2.80 2.45 -12.13
N LEU A 55 2.69 3.58 -11.43
CA LEU A 55 3.30 4.83 -11.91
C LEU A 55 4.82 4.64 -11.99
N LYS A 56 5.40 4.95 -13.15
CA LYS A 56 6.85 4.87 -13.36
C LYS A 56 7.56 5.79 -12.37
N SER A 57 8.40 5.21 -11.52
CA SER A 57 9.20 5.94 -10.52
C SER A 57 10.64 5.41 -10.49
N ASN A 58 11.55 6.25 -9.99
CA ASN A 58 12.99 5.96 -9.88
C ASN A 58 13.53 6.09 -8.46
N ALA A 59 12.67 6.38 -7.47
CA ALA A 59 13.07 6.66 -6.10
C ALA A 59 11.99 6.23 -5.10
N GLY A 60 12.34 6.29 -3.82
CA GLY A 60 11.45 5.96 -2.70
C GLY A 60 11.58 4.52 -2.22
N LEU A 61 10.71 4.18 -1.26
CA LEU A 61 10.66 2.87 -0.60
C LEU A 61 9.34 2.13 -0.90
N PHE A 62 8.59 2.65 -1.88
CA PHE A 62 7.25 2.22 -2.25
C PHE A 62 6.98 2.46 -3.74
N CYS A 63 5.96 1.79 -4.28
CA CYS A 63 5.38 2.07 -5.59
C CYS A 63 4.00 2.72 -5.44
N TRP A 64 3.65 3.55 -6.41
CA TRP A 64 2.30 4.10 -6.54
C TRP A 64 1.54 3.25 -7.57
N VAL A 65 0.65 2.40 -7.07
CA VAL A 65 0.05 1.27 -7.79
C VAL A 65 -1.34 1.65 -8.26
N ASP A 66 -1.64 1.36 -9.52
CA ASP A 66 -2.92 1.66 -10.16
C ASP A 66 -3.85 0.44 -10.09
N MET A 67 -4.83 0.49 -9.20
CA MET A 67 -5.88 -0.51 -9.06
C MET A 67 -7.26 0.01 -9.51
N ARG A 68 -7.31 1.08 -10.31
CA ARG A 68 -8.57 1.71 -10.76
C ARG A 68 -9.51 0.73 -11.47
N HIS A 69 -8.95 -0.22 -12.21
CA HIS A 69 -9.69 -1.26 -12.94
C HIS A 69 -10.32 -2.35 -12.02
N LEU A 70 -9.92 -2.38 -10.75
CA LEU A 70 -10.46 -3.29 -9.73
C LEU A 70 -11.58 -2.65 -8.90
N LEU A 71 -11.83 -1.35 -9.07
CA LEU A 71 -12.93 -0.67 -8.40
C LEU A 71 -14.29 -1.06 -8.99
N SER A 72 -15.32 -1.08 -8.16
CA SER A 72 -16.72 -1.24 -8.60
C SER A 72 -17.26 0.04 -9.27
N SER A 73 -16.78 1.21 -8.84
CA SER A 73 -17.11 2.52 -9.39
C SER A 73 -15.93 3.49 -9.18
N LYS A 74 -15.89 4.61 -9.90
CA LYS A 74 -14.84 5.62 -9.77
C LYS A 74 -15.10 6.56 -8.58
N THR A 75 -15.23 6.00 -7.37
CA THR A 75 -15.48 6.77 -6.14
C THR A 75 -14.54 6.34 -5.00
N PHE A 76 -14.37 7.19 -3.99
CA PHE A 76 -13.52 6.87 -2.84
C PHE A 76 -14.13 5.77 -1.95
N GLU A 77 -15.46 5.64 -1.92
CA GLU A 77 -16.13 4.54 -1.24
C GLU A 77 -15.73 3.19 -1.86
N ALA A 78 -15.67 3.10 -3.19
CA ALA A 78 -15.20 1.92 -3.89
C ALA A 78 -13.70 1.65 -3.64
N GLU A 79 -12.87 2.69 -3.55
CA GLU A 79 -11.46 2.56 -3.13
C GLU A 79 -11.36 1.96 -1.72
N MET A 80 -12.16 2.46 -0.77
CA MET A 80 -12.17 1.98 0.60
C MET A 80 -12.72 0.56 0.73
N ASP A 81 -13.69 0.18 -0.08
CA ASP A 81 -14.20 -1.20 -0.12
C ASP A 81 -13.15 -2.16 -0.69
N LEU A 82 -12.43 -1.78 -1.75
CA LEU A 82 -11.30 -2.55 -2.26
C LEU A 82 -10.19 -2.66 -1.21
N TRP A 83 -9.84 -1.54 -0.57
CA TRP A 83 -8.83 -1.51 0.49
C TRP A 83 -9.17 -2.45 1.64
N LYS A 84 -10.42 -2.43 2.12
CA LYS A 84 -10.89 -3.36 3.16
C LYS A 84 -10.73 -4.82 2.74
N LYS A 85 -11.08 -5.18 1.50
CA LYS A 85 -10.86 -6.54 0.99
C LYS A 85 -9.37 -6.91 0.98
N ILE A 86 -8.50 -5.99 0.56
CA ILE A 86 -7.04 -6.21 0.58
C ILE A 86 -6.54 -6.44 2.01
N VAL A 87 -7.01 -5.65 2.99
CA VAL A 87 -6.62 -5.81 4.40
C VAL A 87 -7.19 -7.11 5.00
N TYR A 88 -8.49 -7.37 4.85
CA TYR A 88 -9.17 -8.45 5.55
C TYR A 88 -9.09 -9.81 4.86
N GLU A 89 -9.08 -9.86 3.53
CA GLU A 89 -9.07 -11.11 2.77
C GLU A 89 -7.66 -11.43 2.28
N VAL A 90 -6.97 -10.47 1.67
CA VAL A 90 -5.60 -10.66 1.13
C VAL A 90 -4.54 -10.58 2.23
N LYS A 91 -4.88 -10.00 3.40
CA LYS A 91 -4.00 -9.82 4.56
C LYS A 91 -2.76 -8.99 4.22
N LEU A 92 -2.95 -7.91 3.47
CA LEU A 92 -1.91 -6.94 3.13
C LEU A 92 -2.30 -5.55 3.65
N ASN A 93 -1.38 -4.92 4.38
CA ASN A 93 -1.55 -3.53 4.79
C ASN A 93 -0.88 -2.62 3.74
N ILE A 94 -1.70 -1.85 3.03
CA ILE A 94 -1.28 -0.87 2.02
C ILE A 94 -2.02 0.44 2.27
N SER A 95 -1.50 1.56 1.77
CA SER A 95 -2.17 2.87 1.98
C SER A 95 -3.08 3.18 0.78
N PRO A 96 -4.37 3.46 0.98
CA PRO A 96 -5.24 3.93 -0.10
C PRO A 96 -4.87 5.37 -0.50
N GLY A 97 -5.17 5.74 -1.74
CA GLY A 97 -4.79 7.03 -2.33
C GLY A 97 -5.41 8.21 -1.59
N SER A 98 -6.64 8.04 -1.11
CA SER A 98 -7.35 9.00 -0.25
C SER A 98 -6.56 9.40 1.01
N SER A 99 -5.85 8.48 1.66
CA SER A 99 -4.99 8.81 2.83
C SER A 99 -3.80 9.71 2.48
N CYS A 100 -3.48 9.86 1.20
CA CYS A 100 -2.47 10.79 0.69
C CYS A 100 -3.11 11.97 -0.07
N HIS A 101 -4.41 12.20 0.11
CA HIS A 101 -5.18 13.23 -0.58
C HIS A 101 -5.09 13.14 -2.13
N CYS A 102 -4.98 11.92 -2.66
CA CYS A 102 -5.06 11.71 -4.11
C CYS A 102 -6.44 12.16 -4.60
N LYS A 103 -6.48 12.92 -5.70
CA LYS A 103 -7.73 13.44 -6.27
C LYS A 103 -8.54 12.37 -7.01
N GLU A 104 -7.89 11.31 -7.47
CA GLU A 104 -8.52 10.20 -8.18
C GLU A 104 -8.55 8.95 -7.29
N PRO A 105 -9.70 8.27 -7.14
CA PRO A 105 -9.77 7.01 -6.41
C PRO A 105 -9.10 5.87 -7.19
N GLY A 106 -8.61 4.87 -6.46
CA GLY A 106 -8.07 3.60 -6.99
C GLY A 106 -6.55 3.53 -7.04
N TRP A 107 -5.86 4.54 -6.52
CA TRP A 107 -4.41 4.50 -6.35
C TRP A 107 -4.03 3.96 -4.98
N PHE A 108 -2.93 3.23 -4.89
CA PHE A 108 -2.45 2.66 -3.63
C PHE A 108 -0.93 2.79 -3.47
N ARG A 109 -0.47 3.10 -2.26
CA ARG A 109 0.96 3.05 -1.90
C ARG A 109 1.32 1.67 -1.37
N VAL A 110 2.27 1.01 -2.03
CA VAL A 110 2.77 -0.31 -1.60
C VAL A 110 4.27 -0.23 -1.33
N CYS A 111 4.66 -0.36 -0.06
CA CYS A 111 6.06 -0.34 0.37
C CYS A 111 6.77 -1.66 0.03
N PHE A 112 8.05 -1.60 -0.34
CA PHE A 112 8.84 -2.77 -0.70
C PHE A 112 10.16 -2.95 0.09
N ALA A 113 10.60 -1.93 0.83
CA ALA A 113 11.95 -1.88 1.40
C ALA A 113 12.10 -2.47 2.82
N ASN A 114 11.04 -2.99 3.43
CA ASN A 114 10.99 -3.38 4.84
C ASN A 114 10.79 -4.88 5.09
N MET A 115 10.77 -5.72 4.06
CA MET A 115 10.47 -7.15 4.18
C MET A 115 11.43 -8.00 3.35
N SER A 116 11.45 -9.31 3.59
CA SER A 116 12.27 -10.24 2.81
C SER A 116 11.69 -10.47 1.40
N GLU A 117 12.46 -11.09 0.52
CA GLU A 117 11.98 -11.45 -0.82
C GLU A 117 10.87 -12.50 -0.76
N GLU A 118 10.97 -13.43 0.18
CA GLU A 118 9.98 -14.48 0.43
C GLU A 118 8.65 -13.88 0.87
N THR A 119 8.68 -12.89 1.78
CA THR A 119 7.47 -12.16 2.19
C THR A 119 6.86 -11.41 1.02
N LEU A 120 7.67 -10.75 0.19
CA LEU A 120 7.18 -10.06 -1.00
C LEU A 120 6.56 -11.04 -2.03
N LYS A 121 7.19 -12.20 -2.28
CA LYS A 121 6.64 -13.26 -3.13
C LYS A 121 5.31 -13.78 -2.59
N LEU A 122 5.21 -13.98 -1.27
CA LEU A 122 3.98 -14.42 -0.63
C LEU A 122 2.86 -13.38 -0.77
N ALA A 123 3.17 -12.09 -0.58
CA ALA A 123 2.23 -11.00 -0.79
C ALA A 123 1.70 -10.98 -2.22
N MET A 124 2.61 -11.12 -3.21
CA MET A 124 2.23 -11.20 -4.61
C MET A 124 1.37 -12.42 -4.94
N LYS A 125 1.68 -13.59 -4.36
CA LYS A 125 0.87 -14.81 -4.52
C LYS A 125 -0.56 -14.61 -3.98
N ARG A 126 -0.70 -13.97 -2.82
CA ARG A 126 -2.02 -13.67 -2.23
C ARG A 126 -2.79 -12.70 -3.11
N LEU A 127 -2.14 -11.63 -3.60
CA LEU A 127 -2.77 -10.64 -4.46
C LEU A 127 -3.19 -11.25 -5.81
N LYS A 128 -2.34 -12.09 -6.41
CA LYS A 128 -2.68 -12.86 -7.62
C LYS A 128 -3.97 -13.66 -7.44
N LYS A 129 -4.04 -14.46 -6.36
CA LYS A 129 -5.23 -15.28 -6.07
C LYS A 129 -6.50 -14.42 -5.93
N PHE A 130 -6.38 -13.25 -5.33
CA PHE A 130 -7.50 -12.31 -5.20
C PHE A 130 -7.99 -11.78 -6.56
N VAL A 131 -7.07 -11.36 -7.43
CA VAL A 131 -7.39 -10.86 -8.78
C VAL A 131 -7.99 -11.96 -9.65
N ASP A 132 -7.42 -13.17 -9.61
CA ASP A 132 -7.93 -14.33 -10.37
C ASP A 132 -9.37 -14.66 -9.96
N ASN A 133 -9.66 -14.69 -8.65
CA ASN A 133 -11.01 -14.94 -8.12
C ASN A 133 -12.02 -13.84 -8.50
N GLY A 134 -11.59 -12.58 -8.55
CA GLY A 134 -12.43 -11.45 -8.97
C GLY A 134 -12.75 -11.46 -10.47
N THR A 135 -11.90 -12.09 -11.29
CA THR A 135 -12.11 -12.23 -12.73
C THR A 135 -13.13 -13.33 -13.03
N LEU A 136 -13.03 -14.46 -12.34
CA LEU A 136 -13.98 -15.59 -12.43
C LEU A 136 -15.41 -15.20 -12.06
N SER A 137 -15.59 -14.32 -11.05
CA SER A 137 -16.92 -13.85 -10.66
C SER A 137 -17.53 -12.87 -11.67
N ARG A 138 -16.71 -12.11 -12.42
CA ARG A 138 -17.19 -11.25 -13.51
C ARG A 138 -17.57 -12.04 -14.76
N SER A 139 -16.84 -13.12 -15.10
CA SER A 139 -17.16 -13.93 -16.29
C SER A 139 -18.47 -14.71 -16.15
N CYS A 140 -18.84 -15.15 -14.94
CA CYS A 140 -20.09 -15.88 -14.71
C CYS A 140 -21.34 -14.98 -14.71
N GLN A 141 -21.20 -13.65 -14.56
CA GLN A 141 -22.34 -12.72 -14.57
C GLN A 141 -22.72 -12.20 -15.96
N VAL A 142 -21.95 -12.49 -17.01
CA VAL A 142 -22.30 -12.11 -18.39
C VAL A 142 -23.34 -13.06 -19.00
N GLY A 143 -23.74 -14.13 -18.29
CA GLY A 143 -24.67 -15.16 -18.78
C GLY A 143 -26.05 -15.27 -18.11
N GLU A 144 -26.37 -14.52 -17.06
CA GLU A 144 -27.65 -14.71 -16.34
C GLU A 144 -28.32 -13.40 -15.95
N SER A 145 -29.27 -12.98 -16.80
CA SER A 145 -30.31 -12.02 -16.42
C SER A 145 -31.44 -12.75 -15.72
N GLN A 146 -31.33 -13.03 -14.42
CA GLN A 146 -32.51 -13.27 -13.59
C GLN A 146 -32.37 -12.67 -12.19
N SER A 147 -33.40 -11.88 -11.86
CA SER A 147 -33.65 -11.24 -10.57
C SER A 147 -33.72 -12.26 -9.45
N LEU A 148 -32.84 -12.17 -8.45
CA LEU A 148 -33.01 -12.80 -7.14
C LEU A 148 -32.62 -11.81 -6.02
N LYS A 149 -33.65 -11.33 -5.32
CA LYS A 149 -33.55 -10.60 -4.06
C LYS A 149 -32.98 -11.55 -3.00
N SER A 150 -31.96 -11.12 -2.25
CA SER A 150 -31.43 -11.90 -1.12
C SER A 150 -30.95 -11.00 0.01
N SER A 151 -31.44 -11.30 1.20
CA SER A 151 -31.28 -10.57 2.46
C SER A 151 -29.84 -10.50 2.96
N ARG A 152 -29.40 -9.28 3.29
CA ARG A 152 -28.13 -8.97 3.98
C ARG A 152 -28.21 -9.38 5.46
N LYS A 153 -27.53 -10.46 5.85
CA LYS A 153 -27.16 -10.69 7.25
C LYS A 153 -25.79 -10.03 7.50
N LYS A 154 -25.75 -9.03 8.37
CA LYS A 154 -24.53 -8.37 8.83
C LYS A 154 -23.88 -9.22 9.91
N THR A 155 -22.71 -9.80 9.62
CA THR A 155 -21.83 -10.35 10.64
C THR A 155 -20.77 -9.30 10.98
N THR A 156 -20.97 -8.66 12.13
CA THR A 156 -20.04 -7.71 12.73
C THR A 156 -18.86 -8.52 13.30
N THR A 157 -17.70 -8.46 12.64
CA THR A 157 -16.44 -8.92 13.25
C THR A 157 -15.64 -7.70 13.67
N THR A 158 -15.76 -7.36 14.94
CA THR A 158 -15.05 -6.27 15.61
C THR A 158 -13.57 -6.60 15.66
N VAL A 159 -12.74 -5.89 14.89
CA VAL A 159 -11.30 -5.84 15.10
C VAL A 159 -10.81 -4.39 15.00
N SER A 160 -10.31 -3.90 16.14
CA SER A 160 -9.55 -2.68 16.44
C SER A 160 -9.74 -1.43 15.56
N ASN A 161 -10.54 -0.49 16.09
CA ASN A 161 -10.79 0.89 15.66
C ASN A 161 -9.55 1.74 15.29
N TRP A 162 -8.34 1.36 15.70
CA TRP A 162 -7.15 2.21 15.57
C TRP A 162 -6.63 2.33 14.13
N VAL A 163 -6.74 1.26 13.34
CA VAL A 163 -6.32 1.27 11.91
C VAL A 163 -7.17 2.24 11.09
N PHE A 164 -8.47 2.35 11.41
CA PHE A 164 -9.36 3.31 10.77
C PHE A 164 -9.09 4.74 11.27
N ARG A 165 -8.90 4.95 12.58
CA ARG A 165 -8.69 6.29 13.17
C ARG A 165 -7.51 7.07 12.60
N LEU A 166 -6.44 6.41 12.16
CA LEU A 166 -5.28 7.09 11.55
C LEU A 166 -5.47 7.44 10.08
N SER A 167 -6.47 6.85 9.42
CA SER A 167 -6.75 7.07 7.99
C SER A 167 -7.80 8.16 7.75
N PHE A 168 -8.47 8.63 8.81
CA PHE A 168 -9.52 9.64 8.75
C PHE A 168 -9.22 10.81 9.69
N HIS A 169 -9.12 12.01 9.12
CA HIS A 169 -9.59 13.23 9.79
C HIS A 169 -10.90 13.58 9.10
N ASP A 170 -12.02 13.14 9.66
CA ASP A 170 -13.24 13.94 9.51
C ASP A 170 -12.96 15.23 10.28
N ARG A 171 -12.62 16.30 9.54
CA ARG A 171 -12.80 17.63 10.09
C ARG A 171 -14.28 17.92 9.94
N ASP A 172 -15.02 17.71 11.03
CA ASP A 172 -16.27 18.42 11.20
C ASP A 172 -15.97 19.91 11.00
N THR A 173 -16.53 20.49 9.94
CA THR A 173 -16.60 21.93 9.76
C THR A 173 -17.57 22.49 10.80
N GLU A 174 -17.09 22.63 12.03
CA GLU A 174 -17.67 23.51 13.03
C GLU A 174 -16.56 24.42 13.53
N GLU A 175 -16.55 25.65 13.00
CA GLU A 175 -16.40 26.85 13.82
C GLU A 175 -16.74 28.06 12.92
N ARG A 176 -17.80 28.74 13.34
CA ARG A 176 -18.29 30.03 12.85
C ARG A 176 -18.17 31.01 13.99
#